data_AF-A0A1G9KZB7-F1
#
_entry.id   AF-A0A1G9KZB7-F1
#
_cell.length_a   1.000
_cell.length_b   1.000
_cell.length_c   1.000
_cell.angle_alpha   90.00
_cell.angle_beta   90.00
_cell.angle_gamma   90.00
#
_symmetry.space_group_name_H-M   'P 1'
#
loop_
_entity.id
_entity.type
_entity.pdbx_description
1 polymer ?
#
loop_
_entity_poly.entity_id
_entity_poly.type
_entity_poly.pdbx_seq_one_letter_code
_entity_poly.pdbx_strand_id
1 'polypeptide(L)' 'MNGWTELDRFLHTDPRDVGCEEAMAMLHVYVELVAQGSGAEQRYPGITAHLRACGPCSDDYEGLLAAISDPDA' A
#
# COMPACT_ATOMS: atom_id res chain seq x y z
N MET A 1 -10.53 16.63 29.44
CA MET A 1 -9.61 15.71 28.72
C MET A 1 -8.91 16.54 27.68
N ASN A 2 -7.59 16.46 27.67
CA ASN A 2 -6.70 17.30 26.88
C ASN A 2 -6.81 16.94 25.39
N GLY A 3 -6.81 17.96 24.51
CA GLY A 3 -6.86 17.77 23.05
C GLY A 3 -5.69 16.97 22.46
N TRP A 4 -4.69 16.64 23.28
CA TRP A 4 -3.55 15.80 22.93
C TRP A 4 -3.95 14.38 22.55
N THR A 5 -4.95 13.75 23.21
CA THR A 5 -5.39 12.40 22.83
C THR A 5 -6.13 12.39 21.49
N GLU A 6 -6.91 13.42 21.19
CA GLU A 6 -7.61 13.56 19.90
C GLU A 6 -6.63 13.85 18.77
N LEU A 7 -5.60 14.69 19.03
CA LEU A 7 -4.54 14.96 18.05
C LEU A 7 -3.68 13.71 17.78
N ASP A 8 -3.31 12.96 18.82
CA ASP A 8 -2.57 11.71 18.68
C ASP A 8 -3.35 10.69 17.84
N ARG A 9 -4.67 10.56 18.09
CA ARG A 9 -5.56 9.75 17.28
C ARG A 9 -5.65 10.21 15.82
N PHE A 10 -5.72 11.52 15.60
CA PHE A 10 -5.80 12.09 14.26
C PHE A 10 -4.51 11.88 13.45
N LEU A 11 -3.36 11.99 14.11
CA LEU A 11 -2.04 11.79 13.50
C LEU A 11 -1.61 10.32 13.47
N HIS A 12 -2.41 9.42 14.04
CA HIS A 12 -2.11 8.00 14.08
C HIS A 12 -2.20 7.40 12.69
N THR A 13 -1.07 6.97 12.15
CA THR A 13 -1.00 6.08 10.99
C THR A 13 -0.97 4.62 11.46
N ASP A 14 -1.33 3.68 10.56
CA ASP A 14 -1.15 2.26 10.88
C ASP A 14 0.34 2.02 11.21
N PRO A 15 0.69 1.44 12.37
CA PRO A 15 2.08 1.24 12.75
C PRO A 15 2.85 0.29 11.84
N ARG A 16 2.17 -0.41 10.93
CA ARG A 16 2.78 -1.27 9.90
C ARG A 16 3.12 -0.50 8.62
N ASP A 17 2.57 0.70 8.42
CA ASP A 17 2.79 1.51 7.23
C ASP A 17 4.29 1.72 7.00
N VAL A 18 4.77 1.32 5.82
CA VAL A 18 6.19 1.36 5.44
C VAL A 18 6.64 2.71 4.88
N GLY A 19 5.69 3.60 4.58
CA GLY A 19 5.94 4.87 3.91
C GLY A 19 6.15 4.74 2.39
N CYS A 20 6.15 5.90 1.72
CA CYS A 20 6.16 5.96 0.25
C CYS A 20 7.44 5.36 -0.36
N GLU A 21 8.61 5.62 0.23
CA GLU A 21 9.89 5.20 -0.34
C GLU A 21 9.99 3.67 -0.45
N GLU A 22 9.70 2.97 0.64
CA GLU A 22 9.71 1.51 0.68
C GLU A 22 8.57 0.92 -0.15
N ALA A 23 7.37 1.51 -0.09
CA ALA A 23 6.23 1.06 -0.89
C ALA A 23 6.54 1.11 -2.39
N MET A 24 7.11 2.22 -2.88
CA MET A 24 7.48 2.39 -4.29
C MET A 24 8.63 1.46 -4.69
N ALA A 25 9.64 1.28 -3.82
CA ALA A 25 10.74 0.36 -4.08
C ALA A 25 10.25 -1.08 -4.29
N MET A 26 9.25 -1.51 -3.51
CA MET A 26 8.72 -2.87 -3.52
C MET A 26 7.47 -3.06 -4.39
N LEU A 27 6.94 -1.98 -5.00
CA LEU A 27 5.63 -1.99 -5.65
C LEU A 27 5.54 -3.06 -6.74
N HIS A 28 6.55 -3.15 -7.61
CA HIS A 28 6.60 -4.14 -8.69
C HIS A 28 6.48 -5.59 -8.18
N VAL A 29 7.21 -5.96 -7.13
CA VAL A 29 7.12 -7.29 -6.51
C VAL A 29 5.74 -7.52 -5.91
N TYR A 30 5.20 -6.51 -5.23
CA TYR A 30 3.88 -6.60 -4.60
C TYR A 30 2.78 -6.86 -5.65
N VAL A 31 2.81 -6.14 -6.77
CA VAL A 31 1.80 -6.26 -7.83
C VAL A 31 1.88 -7.62 -8.53
N GLU A 32 3.07 -8.14 -8.81
CA GLU A 32 3.23 -9.50 -9.34
C GLU A 32 2.62 -10.57 -8.43
N LEU A 33 2.83 -10.44 -7.10
CA LEU A 33 2.24 -11.36 -6.13
C LEU A 33 0.72 -11.26 -6.05
N VAL A 34 0.17 -10.05 -6.22
CA VAL A 34 -1.28 -9.84 -6.32
C VAL A 34 -1.82 -10.52 -7.57
N ALA A 35 -1.22 -10.29 -8.74
CA ALA A 35 -1.67 -10.88 -10.01
C ALA A 35 -1.63 -12.41 -10.00
N GLN A 36 -0.68 -13.01 -9.28
CA GLN A 36 -0.58 -14.46 -9.10
C GLN A 36 -1.54 -15.04 -8.04
N GLY A 37 -2.24 -14.20 -7.27
CA GLY A 37 -3.08 -14.65 -6.16
C GLY A 37 -2.29 -15.18 -4.94
N SER A 38 -0.99 -14.85 -4.83
CA SER A 38 -0.05 -15.42 -3.86
C SER A 38 -0.11 -14.77 -2.46
N GLY A 39 -1.22 -14.14 -2.09
CA GLY A 39 -1.42 -13.58 -0.75
C GLY A 39 -0.50 -12.40 -0.42
N ALA A 40 -0.29 -11.48 -1.36
CA ALA A 40 0.58 -10.30 -1.20
C ALA A 40 0.30 -9.52 0.10
N GLU A 41 -0.99 -9.35 0.45
CA GLU A 41 -1.40 -8.65 1.68
C GLU A 41 -0.89 -9.30 2.97
N GLN A 42 -0.82 -10.64 3.00
CA GLN A 42 -0.30 -11.35 4.18
C GLN A 42 1.22 -11.28 4.25
N ARG A 43 1.90 -11.27 3.10
CA ARG A 43 3.36 -11.25 3.02
C ARG A 43 3.96 -9.86 3.22
N TYR A 44 3.25 -8.82 2.78
CA TYR A 44 3.66 -7.43 2.87
C TYR A 44 2.56 -6.55 3.48
N PRO A 45 2.16 -6.81 4.74
CA PRO A 45 1.05 -6.09 5.37
C PRO A 45 1.31 -4.58 5.51
N GLY A 46 2.58 -4.15 5.53
CA GLY A 46 2.94 -2.75 5.60
C GLY A 46 2.77 -1.99 4.28
N ILE A 47 3.03 -2.65 3.15
CA ILE A 47 2.71 -2.09 1.82
C ILE A 47 1.19 -1.97 1.68
N THR A 48 0.44 -2.99 2.10
CA THR A 48 -1.03 -2.94 2.12
C THR A 48 -1.57 -1.80 2.98
N ALA A 49 -0.98 -1.58 4.17
CA ALA A 49 -1.35 -0.46 5.02
C ALA A 49 -1.09 0.88 4.32
N HIS A 50 0.06 1.02 3.67
CA HIS A 50 0.42 2.24 2.95
C HIS A 50 -0.49 2.54 1.77
N LEU A 51 -0.77 1.55 0.91
CA LEU A 51 -1.66 1.74 -0.25
C LEU A 51 -3.08 2.17 0.17
N ARG A 52 -3.55 1.76 1.35
CA ARG A 52 -4.83 2.22 1.91
C ARG A 52 -4.80 3.66 2.42
N ALA A 53 -3.62 4.17 2.77
CA ALA A 53 -3.43 5.49 3.36
C ALA A 53 -2.94 6.56 2.36
N CYS A 54 -2.26 6.15 1.27
CA CYS A 54 -1.62 7.03 0.31
C CYS A 54 -2.24 6.91 -1.08
N GLY A 55 -3.06 7.90 -1.45
CA GLY A 55 -3.72 7.96 -2.77
C GLY A 55 -2.76 7.81 -3.96
N PRO A 56 -1.67 8.60 -4.05
CA PRO A 56 -0.74 8.49 -5.17
C PRO A 56 -0.11 7.10 -5.32
N CYS A 57 0.29 6.45 -4.22
CA CYS A 57 0.82 5.09 -4.29
C CYS A 57 -0.26 4.06 -4.68
N SER A 58 -1.53 4.29 -4.31
CA SER A 58 -2.66 3.47 -4.76
C SER A 58 -2.91 3.61 -6.25
N ASP A 59 -2.82 4.82 -6.79
CA ASP A 59 -3.00 5.08 -8.23
C ASP A 59 -1.90 4.37 -9.04
N ASP A 60 -0.64 4.46 -8.60
CA ASP A 60 0.49 3.75 -9.22
C ASP A 60 0.32 2.23 -9.14
N TYR A 61 -0.16 1.72 -7.99
CA TYR A 61 -0.48 0.31 -7.80
C TYR A 61 -1.55 -0.18 -8.77
N GLU A 62 -2.68 0.53 -8.87
CA GLU A 62 -3.79 0.18 -9.74
C GLU A 62 -3.39 0.21 -11.21
N GLY A 63 -2.63 1.23 -11.62
CA GLY A 63 -2.10 1.35 -12.98
C GLY A 63 -1.16 0.20 -13.34
N LEU A 64 -0.24 -0.15 -12.44
CA LEU A 64 0.70 -1.24 -12.68
C LEU A 64 -0.01 -2.60 -12.71
N LEU A 65 -0.99 -2.82 -11.82
CA LEU A 65 -1.79 -4.05 -11.81
C LEU A 65 -2.59 -4.21 -13.10
N ALA A 66 -3.21 -3.14 -13.58
CA ALA A 66 -3.92 -3.14 -14.85
C ALA A 66 -2.99 -3.51 -16.01
N ALA A 67 -1.81 -2.88 -16.07
CA ALA A 67 -0.82 -3.11 -17.13
C ALA A 67 -0.34 -4.57 -17.20
N ILE A 68 -0.14 -5.24 -16.06
CA ILE A 68 0.34 -6.65 -16.07
C ILE A 68 -0.79 -7.68 -16.14
N SER A 69 -2.04 -7.27 -15.91
CA SER A 69 -3.21 -8.16 -15.96
C SER A 69 -3.91 -8.13 -17.31
N ASP A 70 -3.63 -7.12 -18.15
CA ASP A 70 -4.17 -7.02 -19.50
C ASP A 70 -3.40 -7.96 -20.44
N PRO A 71 -4.06 -9.01 -20.98
CA PRO A 71 -3.41 -9.95 -21.90
C PRO A 71 -3.04 -9.34 -23.26
N ASP A 72 -3.56 -8.15 -23.58
CA ASP A 72 -3.34 -7.43 -24.84
C ASP A 72 -2.42 -6.19 -24.68
N ALA A 73 -1.88 -5.94 -23.48
CA ALA A 73 -0.95 -4.83 -23.19
C ALA A 73 0.48 -5.07 -23.67
#